data_AF-A0A969YTE8-F1
#
_entry.id   AF-A0A969YTE8-F1
#
_cell.length_a   1.000
_cell.length_b   1.000
_cell.length_c   1.000
_cell.angle_alpha   90.00
_cell.angle_beta   90.00
_cell.angle_gamma   90.00
#
_symmetry.space_group_name_H-M   'P 1'
#
loop_
_entity.id
_entity.type
_entity.pdbx_description
1 polymer ?
#
loop_
_entity_poly.entity_id
_entity_poly.type
_entity_poly.pdbx_seq_one_letter_code
_entity_poly.pdbx_strand_id
1 'polypeptide(L)'
;MGGQKTLFLRLVLFGVFLAWISFFSRPASAQVAHQVVKGTSVGDSQRTLGSANRDFISQYGLGGNDTQYSSGAGGDDWLEQNGGDGNDTMTIYGGGGNDLFHQDGSNGNDKFRVDGGSGNDRIFQFGGLGDDDFDAVGGPDNDSIFQFGGESNDSWRVDPGQGDDIIRTDGGEGDDTINFEVTEGQDVAYIRGGVGSDSLIVSSNDGSYTLVDESGHILCSGGTGGNYIIAKDVEQITVLDGVGNPICQPVLPVPPETPKATLFSHLVISGTEGDDNQITFGNPVRDFILQYGQGGNDTQYITGSDNDDWLEQDGGDENDNMSITSGYGNDVIHQDGGNGNDNLIVDLGVGLDWLTQIGGSGDDDIVARGGDDNDHIDQSGGSGNDTMRVDLGAGDDFLRIDGGAGNDTITYSFSSGQDTVVIGGGPGRDRLTINQGDLSFTLVEESGRVLFSVGSGGTYLIVKELEHITVLDYRGKVRYTLNRAATVPILAPMLLRD
;
A
#
# COMPACT_ATOMS: atom_id res chain seq x y z
N MET A 1 -88.48 -8.93 -24.49
CA MET A 1 -87.90 -10.02 -25.30
C MET A 1 -86.49 -9.58 -25.66
N GLY A 2 -85.40 -9.99 -25.02
CA GLY A 2 -84.99 -11.34 -24.64
C GLY A 2 -83.98 -11.84 -25.67
N GLY A 3 -82.67 -11.81 -25.36
CA GLY A 3 -81.63 -12.43 -26.20
C GLY A 3 -80.20 -11.92 -25.95
N GLN A 4 -79.38 -12.75 -25.31
CA GLN A 4 -77.92 -12.61 -25.16
C GLN A 4 -77.16 -12.83 -26.48
N LYS A 5 -75.98 -12.21 -26.64
CA LYS A 5 -74.64 -12.87 -26.72
C LYS A 5 -73.51 -11.90 -27.17
N THR A 6 -72.42 -11.87 -26.38
CA THR A 6 -70.95 -11.78 -26.69
C THR A 6 -70.51 -11.15 -28.04
N LEU A 7 -69.49 -10.29 -28.16
CA LEU A 7 -68.09 -10.43 -27.70
C LEU A 7 -67.30 -9.09 -27.86
N PHE A 8 -66.20 -8.99 -27.11
CA PHE A 8 -65.18 -7.95 -26.99
C PHE A 8 -64.58 -7.39 -28.31
N LEU A 9 -64.35 -6.07 -28.36
CA LEU A 9 -63.00 -5.45 -28.39
C LEU A 9 -63.13 -3.93 -28.13
N ARG A 10 -62.63 -3.44 -26.99
CA ARG A 10 -62.52 -1.99 -26.72
C ARG A 10 -61.14 -1.52 -27.16
N LEU A 11 -61.10 -0.71 -28.22
CA LEU A 11 -60.00 0.20 -28.50
C LEU A 11 -60.53 1.61 -28.19
N VAL A 12 -60.09 2.21 -27.08
CA VAL A 12 -60.35 3.64 -26.81
C VAL A 12 -59.04 4.28 -26.40
N LEU A 13 -58.53 5.10 -27.32
CA LEU A 13 -57.50 6.10 -27.14
C LEU A 13 -58.18 7.38 -26.59
N PHE A 14 -57.77 7.87 -25.43
CA PHE A 14 -58.01 9.21 -24.88
C PHE A 14 -57.02 9.33 -23.70
N GLY A 15 -56.14 10.32 -23.53
CA GLY A 15 -56.19 11.73 -23.88
C GLY A 15 -55.80 12.52 -22.62
N VAL A 16 -54.49 12.65 -22.39
CA VAL A 16 -53.73 13.70 -21.67
C VAL A 16 -54.31 14.29 -20.36
N PHE A 17 -53.57 14.12 -19.25
CA PHE A 17 -53.29 15.22 -18.31
C PHE A 17 -51.91 15.04 -17.67
N LEU A 18 -51.12 16.12 -17.67
CA LEU A 18 -49.77 16.21 -17.14
C LEU A 18 -49.71 15.89 -15.64
N ALA A 19 -48.79 14.99 -15.28
CA ALA A 19 -47.94 15.15 -14.11
C ALA A 19 -46.58 14.53 -14.48
N TRP A 20 -45.61 15.41 -14.74
CA TRP A 20 -44.19 15.08 -14.75
C TRP A 20 -43.85 14.63 -13.33
N ILE A 21 -43.73 13.33 -13.09
CA ILE A 21 -43.04 12.81 -11.91
C ILE A 21 -41.94 11.90 -12.44
N SER A 22 -40.80 12.53 -12.66
CA SER A 22 -39.52 11.87 -12.82
C SER A 22 -39.22 11.16 -11.50
N PHE A 23 -39.58 9.89 -11.37
CA PHE A 23 -38.83 9.00 -10.47
C PHE A 23 -37.58 8.55 -11.24
N PHE A 24 -36.65 9.48 -11.44
CA PHE A 24 -35.26 9.10 -11.24
C PHE A 24 -35.14 8.95 -9.73
N SER A 25 -35.36 7.75 -9.23
CA SER A 25 -34.57 7.33 -8.08
C SER A 25 -33.14 7.36 -8.60
N ARG A 26 -32.45 8.51 -8.47
CA ARG A 26 -31.00 8.50 -8.46
C ARG A 26 -30.62 7.46 -7.40
N PRO A 27 -29.89 6.38 -7.72
CA PRO A 27 -29.27 5.63 -6.66
C PRO A 27 -28.45 6.61 -5.81
N ALA A 28 -28.50 6.41 -4.50
CA ALA A 28 -27.84 7.25 -3.53
C ALA A 28 -26.36 7.46 -3.93
N SER A 29 -25.90 8.70 -3.76
CA SER A 29 -24.48 9.06 -3.82
C SER A 29 -23.68 8.19 -2.84
N ALA A 30 -22.49 7.77 -3.29
CA ALA A 30 -21.51 6.90 -2.63
C ALA A 30 -21.95 5.42 -2.50
N GLN A 31 -21.67 4.63 -3.54
CA GLN A 31 -21.70 3.17 -3.44
C GLN A 31 -20.32 2.69 -3.89
N VAL A 32 -19.47 2.32 -2.93
CA VAL A 32 -18.19 1.66 -3.24
C VAL A 32 -18.50 0.40 -4.04
N ALA A 33 -17.96 0.27 -5.26
CA ALA A 33 -18.12 -0.99 -5.98
C ALA A 33 -17.16 -2.01 -5.36
N HIS A 34 -17.68 -2.80 -4.42
CA HIS A 34 -16.95 -3.93 -3.86
C HIS A 34 -17.02 -5.11 -4.83
N GLN A 35 -15.87 -5.51 -5.36
CA GLN A 35 -15.74 -6.65 -6.27
C GLN A 35 -14.58 -7.53 -5.84
N VAL A 36 -14.89 -8.78 -5.49
CA VAL A 36 -13.89 -9.82 -5.21
C VAL A 36 -14.06 -10.92 -6.24
N VAL A 37 -13.02 -11.19 -7.02
CA VAL A 37 -12.98 -12.25 -8.04
C VAL A 37 -11.94 -13.28 -7.62
N LYS A 38 -12.36 -14.52 -7.42
CA LYS A 38 -11.46 -15.63 -7.10
C LYS A 38 -11.41 -16.60 -8.28
N GLY A 39 -10.21 -16.93 -8.70
CA GLY A 39 -9.89 -17.89 -9.74
C GLY A 39 -9.99 -19.32 -9.24
N THR A 40 -9.24 -20.18 -9.91
CA THR A 40 -9.22 -21.62 -9.72
C THR A 40 -7.77 -22.11 -9.68
N SER A 41 -7.55 -23.41 -9.59
CA SER A 41 -6.19 -23.96 -9.63
C SER A 41 -5.66 -24.16 -11.07
N VAL A 42 -6.27 -23.51 -12.06
CA VAL A 42 -5.84 -23.51 -13.45
C VAL A 42 -5.92 -22.09 -13.99
N GLY A 43 -5.12 -21.77 -15.01
CA GLY A 43 -5.07 -20.41 -15.55
C GLY A 43 -6.42 -19.86 -15.97
N ASP A 44 -6.73 -18.69 -15.40
CA ASP A 44 -7.95 -17.93 -15.55
C ASP A 44 -7.69 -16.60 -16.29
N SER A 45 -8.77 -16.00 -16.78
CA SER A 45 -8.75 -14.65 -17.33
C SER A 45 -9.79 -13.81 -16.62
N GLN A 46 -9.31 -12.92 -15.74
CA GLN A 46 -10.14 -12.10 -14.87
C GLN A 46 -10.10 -10.66 -15.37
N ARG A 47 -11.27 -10.05 -15.51
CA ARG A 47 -11.38 -8.65 -15.94
C ARG A 47 -12.46 -7.93 -15.16
N THR A 48 -12.04 -6.94 -14.39
CA THR A 48 -12.91 -6.07 -13.61
C THR A 48 -12.76 -4.63 -14.08
N LEU A 49 -13.87 -3.88 -14.07
CA LEU A 49 -13.86 -2.45 -14.32
C LEU A 49 -14.58 -1.75 -13.18
N GLY A 50 -13.93 -0.73 -12.66
CA GLY A 50 -14.45 0.24 -11.71
C GLY A 50 -15.41 1.22 -12.37
N SER A 51 -15.72 2.25 -11.60
CA SER A 51 -16.77 3.22 -11.81
C SER A 51 -16.15 4.62 -11.87
N ALA A 52 -16.88 5.65 -11.45
CA ALA A 52 -16.31 7.00 -11.32
C ALA A 52 -16.40 7.48 -9.86
N ASN A 53 -16.65 6.53 -8.96
CA ASN A 53 -16.59 6.70 -7.53
C ASN A 53 -15.56 5.69 -7.04
N ARG A 54 -15.07 5.92 -5.83
CA ARG A 54 -14.23 4.97 -5.12
C ARG A 54 -14.73 3.53 -5.21
N ASP A 55 -13.82 2.63 -5.53
CA ASP A 55 -14.04 1.20 -5.68
C ASP A 55 -13.05 0.39 -4.83
N PHE A 56 -13.48 -0.84 -4.51
CA PHE A 56 -12.61 -1.86 -3.93
C PHE A 56 -12.65 -3.07 -4.85
N ILE A 57 -11.56 -3.32 -5.55
CA ILE A 57 -11.44 -4.41 -6.52
C ILE A 57 -10.31 -5.32 -6.07
N SER A 58 -10.62 -6.59 -5.79
CA SER A 58 -9.62 -7.59 -5.42
C SER A 58 -9.76 -8.83 -6.30
N GLN A 59 -8.65 -9.27 -6.91
CA GLN A 59 -8.58 -10.40 -7.83
C GLN A 59 -7.55 -11.41 -7.32
N TYR A 60 -7.93 -12.69 -7.27
CA TYR A 60 -7.05 -13.78 -6.85
C TYR A 60 -6.98 -14.82 -7.99
N GLY A 61 -5.80 -15.12 -8.52
CA GLY A 61 -5.58 -16.14 -9.53
C GLY A 61 -5.66 -17.55 -8.94
N LEU A 62 -4.99 -17.72 -7.79
CA LEU A 62 -4.80 -18.95 -7.02
C LEU A 62 -3.76 -19.88 -7.65
N GLY A 63 -4.02 -20.47 -8.82
CA GLY A 63 -2.97 -21.25 -9.45
C GLY A 63 -3.18 -21.54 -10.93
N GLY A 64 -2.11 -21.97 -11.60
CA GLY A 64 -2.00 -21.91 -13.05
C GLY A 64 -1.64 -20.50 -13.52
N ASN A 65 -1.37 -20.36 -14.82
CA ASN A 65 -0.95 -19.08 -15.38
C ASN A 65 -2.15 -18.18 -15.66
N ASP A 66 -2.33 -17.17 -14.82
CA ASP A 66 -3.46 -16.26 -14.79
C ASP A 66 -3.22 -14.99 -15.60
N THR A 67 -4.30 -14.39 -16.09
CA THR A 67 -4.30 -13.04 -16.66
C THR A 67 -5.34 -12.22 -15.93
N GLN A 68 -4.88 -11.25 -15.15
CA GLN A 68 -5.70 -10.39 -14.33
C GLN A 68 -5.65 -8.96 -14.85
N TYR A 69 -6.84 -8.35 -14.95
CA TYR A 69 -7.00 -6.97 -15.36
C TYR A 69 -8.03 -6.28 -14.46
N SER A 70 -7.65 -5.14 -13.91
CA SER A 70 -8.56 -4.23 -13.21
C SER A 70 -8.32 -2.79 -13.64
N SER A 71 -9.34 -1.95 -13.45
CA SER A 71 -9.20 -0.51 -13.63
C SER A 71 -10.14 0.21 -12.67
N GLY A 72 -9.67 1.27 -12.02
CA GLY A 72 -10.46 2.09 -11.09
C GLY A 72 -11.38 3.07 -11.82
N ALA A 73 -10.85 3.61 -12.93
CA ALA A 73 -11.42 4.65 -13.78
C ALA A 73 -11.49 6.02 -13.11
N GLY A 74 -12.15 6.21 -11.97
CA GLY A 74 -11.83 7.36 -11.16
C GLY A 74 -12.61 7.47 -9.86
N GLY A 75 -12.20 8.43 -9.02
CA GLY A 75 -12.37 8.33 -7.58
C GLY A 75 -11.12 7.70 -6.97
N ASP A 76 -10.99 7.77 -5.65
CA ASP A 76 -9.84 7.20 -4.94
C ASP A 76 -10.09 5.70 -4.74
N ASP A 77 -9.41 4.84 -5.48
CA ASP A 77 -9.72 3.43 -5.61
C ASP A 77 -8.69 2.52 -4.92
N TRP A 78 -9.13 1.35 -4.43
CA TRP A 78 -8.25 0.27 -3.95
C TRP A 78 -8.31 -0.91 -4.90
N LEU A 79 -7.19 -1.23 -5.55
CA LEU A 79 -7.07 -2.32 -6.49
C LEU A 79 -5.99 -3.33 -6.08
N GLU A 80 -6.42 -4.55 -5.80
CA GLU A 80 -5.54 -5.67 -5.42
C GLU A 80 -5.56 -6.78 -6.48
N GLN A 81 -4.38 -7.33 -6.77
CA GLN A 81 -4.18 -8.55 -7.55
C GLN A 81 -3.20 -9.46 -6.82
N ASN A 82 -3.58 -10.72 -6.64
CA ASN A 82 -2.67 -11.79 -6.25
C ASN A 82 -2.70 -12.86 -7.35
N GLY A 83 -1.54 -13.16 -7.92
CA GLY A 83 -1.35 -14.18 -8.95
C GLY A 83 -1.55 -15.58 -8.38
N GLY A 84 -0.68 -15.95 -7.45
CA GLY A 84 -0.72 -17.24 -6.76
C GLY A 84 0.36 -18.17 -7.30
N ASP A 85 0.02 -19.43 -7.59
CA ASP A 85 0.98 -20.37 -8.18
C ASP A 85 0.93 -20.31 -9.71
N GLY A 86 1.91 -19.76 -10.41
CA GLY A 86 1.85 -19.71 -11.87
C GLY A 86 2.80 -18.70 -12.47
N ASN A 87 2.82 -18.60 -13.79
CA ASN A 87 3.43 -17.43 -14.43
C ASN A 87 2.31 -16.52 -14.85
N ASP A 88 2.07 -15.50 -14.05
CA ASP A 88 0.88 -14.66 -14.10
C ASP A 88 1.16 -13.35 -14.80
N THR A 89 0.09 -12.73 -15.29
CA THR A 89 0.14 -11.40 -15.87
C THR A 89 -0.92 -10.55 -15.21
N MET A 90 -0.47 -9.59 -14.43
CA MET A 90 -1.27 -8.69 -13.62
C MET A 90 -1.18 -7.29 -14.19
N THR A 91 -2.33 -6.67 -14.44
CA THR A 91 -2.40 -5.32 -14.97
C THR A 91 -3.47 -4.50 -14.26
N ILE A 92 -3.08 -3.32 -13.78
CA ILE A 92 -3.98 -2.35 -13.16
C ILE A 92 -3.84 -0.98 -13.85
N TYR A 93 -4.96 -0.28 -13.98
CA TYR A 93 -5.03 1.12 -14.40
C TYR A 93 -5.87 1.91 -13.39
N GLY A 94 -5.27 2.83 -12.63
CA GLY A 94 -6.00 3.65 -11.65
C GLY A 94 -7.05 4.52 -12.31
N GLY A 95 -6.57 5.47 -13.11
CA GLY A 95 -7.42 6.38 -13.85
C GLY A 95 -7.27 7.79 -13.30
N GLY A 96 -8.16 8.22 -12.41
CA GLY A 96 -8.02 9.53 -11.80
C GLY A 96 -8.59 9.58 -10.40
N GLY A 97 -7.82 10.08 -9.45
CA GLY A 97 -8.06 9.93 -8.03
C GLY A 97 -6.73 9.56 -7.36
N ASN A 98 -6.69 9.54 -6.03
CA ASN A 98 -5.51 9.07 -5.33
C ASN A 98 -5.68 7.56 -5.08
N ASP A 99 -5.09 6.74 -5.94
CA ASP A 99 -5.35 5.30 -5.98
C ASP A 99 -4.30 4.49 -5.22
N LEU A 100 -4.72 3.31 -4.75
CA LEU A 100 -3.88 2.31 -4.11
C LEU A 100 -3.84 1.03 -4.95
N PHE A 101 -2.63 0.60 -5.29
CA PHE A 101 -2.37 -0.63 -6.03
C PHE A 101 -1.52 -1.59 -5.22
N HIS A 102 -2.00 -2.83 -5.11
CA HIS A 102 -1.24 -3.91 -4.49
C HIS A 102 -1.23 -5.14 -5.39
N GLN A 103 -0.07 -5.47 -5.94
CA GLN A 103 0.15 -6.67 -6.74
C GLN A 103 1.14 -7.62 -6.04
N ASP A 104 0.79 -8.89 -6.00
CA ASP A 104 1.60 -9.97 -5.40
C ASP A 104 1.63 -11.17 -6.36
N GLY A 105 2.80 -11.49 -6.90
CA GLY A 105 3.01 -12.62 -7.81
C GLY A 105 2.95 -13.95 -7.10
N SER A 106 3.53 -13.99 -5.90
CA SER A 106 3.69 -15.19 -5.09
C SER A 106 4.69 -16.17 -5.70
N ASN A 107 4.26 -17.18 -6.47
CA ASN A 107 5.17 -18.20 -6.99
C ASN A 107 5.12 -18.27 -8.52
N GLY A 108 6.27 -18.07 -9.15
CA GLY A 108 6.51 -18.28 -10.57
C GLY A 108 7.06 -17.02 -11.22
N ASN A 109 7.12 -16.99 -12.55
CA ASN A 109 7.70 -15.85 -13.26
C ASN A 109 6.59 -14.92 -13.73
N ASP A 110 6.37 -13.85 -12.99
CA ASP A 110 5.21 -12.99 -13.07
C ASP A 110 5.49 -11.69 -13.81
N LYS A 111 4.41 -11.11 -14.34
CA LYS A 111 4.44 -9.82 -15.04
C LYS A 111 3.51 -8.85 -14.36
N PHE A 112 4.08 -7.76 -13.89
CA PHE A 112 3.39 -6.71 -13.16
C PHE A 112 3.34 -5.45 -14.02
N ARG A 113 2.13 -4.91 -14.22
CA ARG A 113 1.95 -3.59 -14.83
C ARG A 113 0.97 -2.75 -14.03
N VAL A 114 1.41 -1.57 -13.64
CA VAL A 114 0.55 -0.53 -13.05
C VAL A 114 0.77 0.79 -13.80
N ASP A 115 -0.33 1.51 -13.96
CA ASP A 115 -0.39 2.88 -14.49
C ASP A 115 -1.34 3.62 -13.54
N GLY A 116 -0.79 4.46 -12.67
CA GLY A 116 -1.53 5.18 -11.64
C GLY A 116 -2.55 6.11 -12.29
N GLY A 117 -2.07 7.03 -13.10
CA GLY A 117 -2.91 7.86 -13.95
C GLY A 117 -2.80 9.32 -13.56
N SER A 118 -3.67 9.83 -12.70
CA SER A 118 -3.63 11.23 -12.24
C SER A 118 -4.17 11.29 -10.83
N GLY A 119 -3.66 12.20 -10.00
CA GLY A 119 -3.77 12.07 -8.56
C GLY A 119 -2.50 11.43 -8.00
N ASN A 120 -2.36 11.51 -6.68
CA ASN A 120 -1.18 11.05 -5.97
C ASN A 120 -1.36 9.56 -5.65
N ASP A 121 -0.75 8.71 -6.46
CA ASP A 121 -0.97 7.28 -6.53
C ASP A 121 0.08 6.48 -5.77
N ARG A 122 -0.30 5.28 -5.31
CA ARG A 122 0.54 4.42 -4.48
C ARG A 122 0.62 3.01 -5.04
N ILE A 123 1.81 2.60 -5.47
CA ILE A 123 2.05 1.36 -6.21
C ILE A 123 2.90 0.40 -5.40
N PHE A 124 2.35 -0.78 -5.08
CA PHE A 124 3.04 -1.87 -4.40
C PHE A 124 3.08 -3.10 -5.30
N GLN A 125 4.29 -3.60 -5.55
CA GLN A 125 4.48 -4.81 -6.32
C GLN A 125 5.48 -5.72 -5.60
N PHE A 126 5.06 -6.95 -5.35
CA PHE A 126 5.86 -7.99 -4.73
C PHE A 126 5.94 -9.16 -5.70
N GLY A 127 7.15 -9.50 -6.13
CA GLY A 127 7.40 -10.60 -7.06
C GLY A 127 7.18 -11.95 -6.39
N GLY A 128 8.00 -12.22 -5.39
CA GLY A 128 7.96 -13.45 -4.61
C GLY A 128 9.04 -14.40 -5.10
N LEU A 129 8.67 -15.62 -5.50
CA LEU A 129 9.62 -16.61 -6.00
C LEU A 129 9.58 -16.64 -7.53
N GLY A 130 10.69 -16.35 -8.22
CA GLY A 130 10.80 -16.53 -9.66
C GLY A 130 11.48 -15.35 -10.33
N ASP A 131 11.67 -15.41 -11.66
CA ASP A 131 12.22 -14.25 -12.38
C ASP A 131 11.05 -13.36 -12.84
N ASP A 132 10.87 -12.22 -12.19
CA ASP A 132 9.74 -11.32 -12.32
C ASP A 132 10.03 -10.06 -13.16
N ASP A 133 8.98 -9.51 -13.75
CA ASP A 133 9.02 -8.35 -14.66
C ASP A 133 8.06 -7.26 -14.18
N PHE A 134 8.62 -6.18 -13.65
CA PHE A 134 7.89 -5.06 -13.07
C PHE A 134 7.89 -3.84 -13.99
N ASP A 135 6.70 -3.27 -14.22
CA ASP A 135 6.50 -2.02 -14.95
C ASP A 135 5.52 -1.13 -14.16
N ALA A 136 6.07 -0.10 -13.51
CA ALA A 136 5.30 0.88 -12.76
C ALA A 136 5.41 2.24 -13.42
N VAL A 137 4.25 2.86 -13.67
CA VAL A 137 4.11 4.25 -14.11
C VAL A 137 3.28 4.98 -13.07
N GLY A 138 3.85 6.00 -12.41
CA GLY A 138 3.13 6.85 -11.46
C GLY A 138 2.10 7.70 -12.20
N GLY A 139 2.54 8.79 -12.80
CA GLY A 139 1.60 9.75 -13.36
C GLY A 139 2.18 11.15 -13.49
N PRO A 140 1.34 12.19 -13.53
CA PRO A 140 1.76 13.58 -13.57
C PRO A 140 1.77 14.30 -12.20
N ASP A 141 1.38 13.61 -11.13
CA ASP A 141 1.26 14.14 -9.77
C ASP A 141 2.24 13.40 -8.82
N ASN A 142 2.19 13.62 -7.50
CA ASN A 142 3.22 13.09 -6.59
C ASN A 142 2.90 11.65 -6.18
N ASP A 143 3.65 10.69 -6.72
CA ASP A 143 3.39 9.27 -6.58
C ASP A 143 4.39 8.55 -5.67
N SER A 144 4.00 7.39 -5.16
CA SER A 144 4.89 6.51 -4.38
C SER A 144 4.94 5.11 -4.97
N ILE A 145 6.13 4.63 -5.30
CA ILE A 145 6.36 3.35 -5.99
C ILE A 145 7.28 2.46 -5.15
N PHE A 146 6.77 1.29 -4.76
CA PHE A 146 7.49 0.29 -3.97
C PHE A 146 7.48 -1.05 -4.69
N GLN A 147 8.66 -1.56 -4.99
CA GLN A 147 8.83 -2.79 -5.74
C GLN A 147 9.84 -3.69 -5.04
N PHE A 148 9.46 -4.93 -4.82
CA PHE A 148 10.27 -5.94 -4.15
C PHE A 148 10.32 -7.18 -5.04
N GLY A 149 11.51 -7.52 -5.52
CA GLY A 149 11.73 -8.66 -6.41
C GLY A 149 11.47 -9.97 -5.69
N GLY A 150 12.33 -10.29 -4.73
CA GLY A 150 12.18 -11.48 -3.89
C GLY A 150 13.32 -12.45 -4.14
N GLU A 151 13.02 -13.67 -4.57
CA GLU A 151 14.03 -14.67 -4.93
C GLU A 151 14.15 -14.81 -6.46
N SER A 152 15.37 -14.91 -6.97
CA SER A 152 15.77 -15.06 -8.39
C SER A 152 15.99 -13.73 -9.11
N ASN A 153 16.14 -13.75 -10.45
CA ASN A 153 16.66 -12.58 -11.16
C ASN A 153 15.51 -11.76 -11.71
N ASP A 154 15.33 -10.58 -11.18
CA ASP A 154 14.18 -9.75 -11.48
C ASP A 154 14.56 -8.57 -12.38
N SER A 155 13.54 -8.01 -13.01
CA SER A 155 13.69 -6.90 -13.94
C SER A 155 12.65 -5.83 -13.70
N TRP A 156 13.12 -4.57 -13.63
CA TRP A 156 12.25 -3.43 -13.39
C TRP A 156 12.36 -2.40 -14.51
N ARG A 157 11.21 -1.79 -14.81
CA ARG A 157 11.08 -0.47 -15.38
C ARG A 157 10.32 0.41 -14.39
N VAL A 158 10.98 1.47 -13.93
CA VAL A 158 10.40 2.47 -13.04
C VAL A 158 10.33 3.80 -13.76
N ASP A 159 9.11 4.26 -13.99
CA ASP A 159 8.79 5.55 -14.60
C ASP A 159 7.93 6.33 -13.61
N PRO A 160 8.55 7.13 -12.72
CA PRO A 160 7.80 7.82 -11.68
C PRO A 160 6.83 8.86 -12.29
N GLY A 161 7.24 9.51 -13.38
CA GLY A 161 6.39 10.43 -14.12
C GLY A 161 6.69 11.90 -13.80
N GLN A 162 5.72 12.81 -13.89
CA GLN A 162 5.94 14.17 -13.40
C GLN A 162 5.47 14.22 -11.95
N GLY A 163 6.05 15.11 -11.16
CA GLY A 163 5.68 15.22 -9.76
C GLY A 163 6.92 15.26 -8.91
N ASP A 164 6.76 15.21 -7.61
CA ASP A 164 7.85 14.96 -6.70
C ASP A 164 7.62 13.57 -6.09
N ASP A 165 8.24 12.57 -6.69
CA ASP A 165 7.88 11.17 -6.46
C ASP A 165 8.81 10.47 -5.44
N ILE A 166 8.29 9.43 -4.80
CA ILE A 166 9.05 8.60 -3.87
C ILE A 166 9.14 7.17 -4.41
N ILE A 167 10.35 6.63 -4.48
CA ILE A 167 10.61 5.32 -5.09
C ILE A 167 11.47 4.48 -4.16
N ARG A 168 11.05 3.22 -3.95
CA ARG A 168 11.90 2.16 -3.41
C ARG A 168 11.85 0.92 -4.27
N THR A 169 13.03 0.43 -4.58
CA THR A 169 13.19 -0.88 -5.20
C THR A 169 14.17 -1.70 -4.36
N ASP A 170 13.82 -2.96 -4.10
CA ASP A 170 14.73 -3.94 -3.51
C ASP A 170 14.70 -5.20 -4.37
N GLY A 171 15.85 -5.59 -4.93
CA GLY A 171 15.92 -6.76 -5.79
C GLY A 171 15.78 -8.07 -5.04
N GLY A 172 16.35 -8.15 -3.83
CA GLY A 172 16.29 -9.36 -3.01
C GLY A 172 17.48 -10.28 -3.31
N GLU A 173 17.24 -11.56 -3.59
CA GLU A 173 18.30 -12.52 -3.95
C GLU A 173 18.32 -12.75 -5.46
N GLY A 174 19.43 -12.51 -6.15
CA GLY A 174 19.49 -12.71 -7.60
C GLY A 174 20.52 -11.82 -8.27
N ASP A 175 20.69 -11.98 -9.58
CA ASP A 175 21.40 -11.03 -10.42
C ASP A 175 20.39 -10.08 -11.08
N ASP A 176 20.08 -8.98 -10.41
CA ASP A 176 18.93 -8.13 -10.71
C ASP A 176 19.22 -7.02 -11.73
N THR A 177 18.20 -6.61 -12.50
CA THR A 177 18.32 -5.52 -13.49
C THR A 177 17.26 -4.44 -13.32
N ILE A 178 17.66 -3.30 -12.77
CA ILE A 178 16.78 -2.17 -12.45
C ILE A 178 16.98 -1.05 -13.49
N ASN A 179 15.92 -0.67 -14.19
CA ASN A 179 15.90 0.49 -15.09
C ASN A 179 15.09 1.63 -14.47
N PHE A 180 15.77 2.70 -14.07
CA PHE A 180 15.16 3.89 -13.50
C PHE A 180 15.13 5.04 -14.52
N GLU A 181 13.95 5.58 -14.79
CA GLU A 181 13.76 6.75 -15.64
C GLU A 181 13.82 8.03 -14.80
N VAL A 182 14.71 8.97 -15.16
CA VAL A 182 14.74 10.30 -14.53
C VAL A 182 13.80 11.22 -15.29
N THR A 183 12.79 11.71 -14.60
CA THR A 183 11.69 12.51 -15.16
C THR A 183 11.69 13.94 -14.58
N GLU A 184 10.64 14.72 -14.86
CA GLU A 184 10.51 16.09 -14.35
C GLU A 184 10.01 16.04 -12.91
N GLY A 185 10.79 16.58 -11.97
CA GLY A 185 10.44 16.48 -10.57
C GLY A 185 11.59 16.76 -9.63
N GLN A 186 11.36 16.43 -8.37
CA GLN A 186 12.37 16.32 -7.31
C GLN A 186 12.24 14.97 -6.60
N ASP A 187 12.34 13.90 -7.37
CA ASP A 187 12.09 12.54 -6.91
C ASP A 187 13.15 12.07 -5.92
N VAL A 188 12.76 11.22 -4.98
CA VAL A 188 13.67 10.50 -4.08
C VAL A 188 13.57 9.01 -4.38
N ALA A 189 14.67 8.40 -4.82
CA ALA A 189 14.72 6.98 -5.14
C ALA A 189 15.76 6.25 -4.28
N TYR A 190 15.33 5.24 -3.54
CA TYR A 190 16.20 4.30 -2.84
C TYR A 190 16.20 2.96 -3.56
N ILE A 191 17.32 2.66 -4.22
CA ILE A 191 17.48 1.50 -5.09
C ILE A 191 18.49 0.56 -4.44
N ARG A 192 18.01 -0.62 -4.04
CA ARG A 192 18.82 -1.71 -3.53
C ARG A 192 18.82 -2.87 -4.52
N GLY A 193 20.01 -3.33 -4.93
CA GLY A 193 20.12 -4.55 -5.74
C GLY A 193 19.91 -5.78 -4.87
N GLY A 194 20.67 -5.88 -3.78
CA GLY A 194 20.48 -6.94 -2.78
C GLY A 194 21.61 -7.95 -2.83
N VAL A 195 21.28 -9.24 -2.80
CA VAL A 195 22.25 -10.33 -2.82
C VAL A 195 22.42 -10.85 -4.23
N GLY A 196 23.52 -10.45 -4.87
CA GLY A 196 24.01 -11.10 -6.07
C GLY A 196 24.91 -10.20 -6.90
N SER A 197 24.68 -10.12 -8.20
CA SER A 197 25.42 -9.25 -9.12
C SER A 197 24.47 -8.36 -9.91
N ASP A 198 24.20 -7.21 -9.35
CA ASP A 198 23.05 -6.38 -9.72
C ASP A 198 23.46 -5.24 -10.65
N SER A 199 22.51 -4.82 -11.47
CA SER A 199 22.69 -3.79 -12.49
C SER A 199 21.64 -2.70 -12.38
N LEU A 200 22.08 -1.45 -12.19
CA LEU A 200 21.25 -0.26 -12.27
C LEU A 200 21.55 0.52 -13.55
N ILE A 201 20.50 0.76 -14.33
CA ILE A 201 20.52 1.64 -15.50
C ILE A 201 19.67 2.88 -15.19
N VAL A 202 20.31 4.05 -15.15
CA VAL A 202 19.64 5.34 -14.96
C VAL A 202 19.52 6.05 -16.30
N SER A 203 18.29 6.26 -16.77
CA SER A 203 18.01 6.95 -18.05
C SER A 203 17.69 8.41 -17.81
N SER A 204 18.63 9.31 -18.07
CA SER A 204 18.54 10.74 -17.74
C SER A 204 17.89 11.59 -18.83
N ASN A 205 16.80 11.11 -19.43
CA ASN A 205 16.37 11.54 -20.76
C ASN A 205 16.14 13.05 -20.93
N ASP A 206 15.81 13.79 -19.86
CA ASP A 206 15.87 15.26 -19.80
C ASP A 206 16.02 15.79 -18.34
N GLY A 207 16.25 14.91 -17.37
CA GLY A 207 16.11 15.18 -15.94
C GLY A 207 17.39 15.59 -15.21
N SER A 208 17.21 16.35 -14.13
CA SER A 208 18.29 16.82 -13.27
C SER A 208 18.42 15.90 -12.06
N TYR A 209 19.55 15.19 -11.91
CA TYR A 209 19.71 14.14 -10.91
C TYR A 209 21.03 14.23 -10.14
N THR A 210 21.01 13.71 -8.92
CA THR A 210 22.20 13.38 -8.13
C THR A 210 22.09 11.91 -7.73
N LEU A 211 22.99 11.09 -8.25
CA LEU A 211 23.13 9.68 -7.90
C LEU A 211 24.25 9.54 -6.87
N VAL A 212 23.92 8.94 -5.73
CA VAL A 212 24.83 8.70 -4.62
C VAL A 212 24.89 7.21 -4.26
N ASP A 213 25.94 6.80 -3.55
CA ASP A 213 25.93 5.55 -2.79
C ASP A 213 25.23 5.72 -1.42
N GLU A 214 25.05 4.63 -0.68
CA GLU A 214 24.44 4.64 0.67
C GLU A 214 25.16 5.54 1.67
N SER A 215 26.44 5.87 1.47
CA SER A 215 27.15 6.82 2.34
C SER A 215 26.88 8.29 1.99
N GLY A 216 26.07 8.52 0.97
CA GLY A 216 25.79 9.83 0.38
C GLY A 216 26.86 10.31 -0.60
N HIS A 217 27.86 9.49 -0.94
CA HIS A 217 28.92 9.91 -1.86
C HIS A 217 28.41 9.96 -3.30
N ILE A 218 28.66 11.09 -3.99
CA ILE A 218 28.18 11.32 -5.34
C ILE A 218 28.91 10.41 -6.34
N LEU A 219 28.16 9.49 -6.94
CA LEU A 219 28.62 8.61 -8.01
C LEU A 219 28.50 9.29 -9.37
N CYS A 220 27.39 10.02 -9.58
CA CYS A 220 27.16 10.78 -10.79
C CYS A 220 26.14 11.90 -10.59
N SER A 221 26.21 12.96 -11.38
CA SER A 221 25.22 14.04 -11.36
C SER A 221 25.05 14.67 -12.73
N GLY A 222 23.83 15.08 -13.06
CA GLY A 222 23.50 15.82 -14.28
C GLY A 222 22.47 16.91 -13.99
N GLY A 223 22.54 18.04 -14.70
CA GLY A 223 21.60 19.16 -14.50
C GLY A 223 21.91 20.03 -13.27
N THR A 224 20.85 20.54 -12.62
CA THR A 224 20.94 21.48 -11.48
C THR A 224 20.72 20.86 -10.10
N GLY A 225 20.58 19.52 -10.02
CA GLY A 225 20.06 18.79 -8.85
C GLY A 225 18.53 18.96 -8.74
N GLY A 226 17.78 17.85 -8.82
CA GLY A 226 16.33 17.79 -8.65
C GLY A 226 15.96 16.44 -8.04
N ASN A 227 16.25 15.37 -8.77
CA ASN A 227 16.03 14.00 -8.30
C ASN A 227 17.26 13.50 -7.52
N TYR A 228 17.03 12.78 -6.44
CA TYR A 228 18.04 12.22 -5.55
C TYR A 228 17.93 10.70 -5.52
N ILE A 229 18.91 10.04 -6.10
CA ILE A 229 18.90 8.58 -6.27
C ILE A 229 20.01 8.01 -5.40
N ILE A 230 19.65 7.07 -4.53
CA ILE A 230 20.57 6.35 -3.65
C ILE A 230 20.67 4.93 -4.20
N ALA A 231 21.87 4.49 -4.53
CA ALA A 231 22.15 3.11 -4.93
C ALA A 231 22.90 2.38 -3.82
N LYS A 232 22.38 1.22 -3.43
CA LYS A 232 22.99 0.32 -2.44
C LYS A 232 23.04 -1.10 -3.02
N ASP A 233 24.12 -1.82 -2.72
CA ASP A 233 24.27 -3.22 -3.14
C ASP A 233 24.02 -3.39 -4.64
N VAL A 234 24.70 -2.56 -5.46
CA VAL A 234 24.64 -2.64 -6.93
C VAL A 234 26.07 -2.68 -7.49
N GLU A 235 26.39 -3.75 -8.22
CA GLU A 235 27.73 -3.99 -8.78
C GLU A 235 27.98 -3.20 -10.07
N GLN A 236 26.94 -2.99 -10.89
CA GLN A 236 27.06 -2.33 -12.18
C GLN A 236 26.09 -1.16 -12.32
N ILE A 237 26.64 0.05 -12.38
CA ILE A 237 25.84 1.27 -12.59
C ILE A 237 26.19 1.87 -13.96
N THR A 238 25.16 2.06 -14.78
CA THR A 238 25.27 2.77 -16.06
C THR A 238 24.27 3.91 -16.12
N VAL A 239 24.76 5.13 -16.37
CA VAL A 239 23.88 6.29 -16.60
C VAL A 239 23.90 6.67 -18.07
N LEU A 240 22.71 6.78 -18.67
CA LEU A 240 22.49 7.04 -20.10
C LEU A 240 21.91 8.43 -20.34
N ASP A 241 22.25 9.05 -21.48
CA ASP A 241 21.58 10.25 -21.99
C ASP A 241 20.23 9.94 -22.67
N GLY A 242 19.50 11.00 -23.05
CA GLY A 242 18.24 10.99 -23.84
C GLY A 242 18.22 10.18 -25.14
N VAL A 243 19.38 9.69 -25.60
CA VAL A 243 19.52 8.93 -26.83
C VAL A 243 20.20 7.57 -26.58
N GLY A 244 20.37 7.18 -25.30
CA GLY A 244 20.90 5.90 -24.87
C GLY A 244 22.43 5.78 -24.84
N ASN A 245 23.18 6.88 -24.89
CA ASN A 245 24.65 6.83 -24.77
C ASN A 245 25.08 6.89 -23.30
N PRO A 246 26.07 6.08 -22.86
CA PRO A 246 26.62 6.19 -21.52
C PRO A 246 27.27 7.56 -21.28
N ILE A 247 26.79 8.27 -20.26
CA ILE A 247 27.36 9.53 -19.78
C ILE A 247 28.14 9.36 -18.49
N CYS A 248 27.88 8.27 -17.75
CA CYS A 248 28.53 7.95 -16.49
C CYS A 248 28.61 6.44 -16.30
N GLN A 249 29.78 5.97 -15.90
CA GLN A 249 30.00 4.58 -15.48
C GLN A 249 30.86 4.62 -14.20
N PRO A 250 30.23 4.82 -13.03
CA PRO A 250 30.95 4.81 -11.76
C PRO A 250 31.67 3.48 -11.59
N VAL A 251 32.92 3.50 -11.12
CA VAL A 251 33.66 2.29 -10.77
C VAL A 251 33.80 2.27 -9.26
N LEU A 252 33.06 1.39 -8.58
CA LEU A 252 33.16 1.22 -7.13
C LEU A 252 34.48 0.47 -6.77
N PRO A 253 35.22 0.85 -5.71
CA PRO A 253 34.99 1.96 -4.78
C PRO A 253 35.70 3.27 -5.20
N VAL A 254 35.02 4.41 -5.04
CA VAL A 254 35.54 5.76 -5.30
C VAL A 254 35.90 6.45 -3.97
N PRO A 255 37.00 7.23 -3.88
CA PRO A 255 37.37 7.94 -2.65
C PRO A 255 36.37 9.07 -2.28
N PRO A 256 36.21 9.37 -0.99
CA PRO A 256 35.13 10.22 -0.49
C PRO A 256 35.32 11.69 -0.93
N GLU A 257 34.42 12.17 -1.79
CA GLU A 257 34.12 13.59 -1.95
C GLU A 257 32.86 13.94 -1.15
N THR A 258 32.89 15.12 -0.51
CA THR A 258 31.82 15.62 0.36
C THR A 258 30.61 16.03 -0.49
N PRO A 259 29.39 15.61 -0.15
CA PRO A 259 28.21 15.93 -0.95
C PRO A 259 27.94 17.44 -0.99
N LYS A 260 27.50 17.93 -2.14
CA LYS A 260 26.83 19.23 -2.25
C LYS A 260 25.41 19.00 -2.77
N ALA A 261 24.51 18.61 -1.87
CA ALA A 261 23.08 18.80 -2.05
C ALA A 261 22.59 19.62 -0.86
N THR A 262 21.91 20.74 -1.13
CA THR A 262 21.37 21.66 -0.10
C THR A 262 19.85 21.62 -0.03
N LEU A 263 19.22 20.65 -0.72
CA LEU A 263 17.76 20.48 -0.84
C LEU A 263 17.26 19.16 -0.22
N PHE A 264 18.18 18.30 0.22
CA PHE A 264 17.87 17.00 0.82
C PHE A 264 18.78 16.80 2.01
N SER A 265 18.29 16.11 3.04
CA SER A 265 19.14 15.52 4.07
C SER A 265 19.08 14.00 4.01
N HIS A 266 20.22 13.38 4.25
CA HIS A 266 20.38 11.94 4.20
C HIS A 266 21.09 11.52 5.48
N LEU A 267 20.48 10.60 6.23
CA LEU A 267 20.99 10.12 7.50
C LEU A 267 20.65 8.66 7.73
N VAL A 268 21.70 7.83 7.82
CA VAL A 268 21.59 6.43 8.25
C VAL A 268 22.28 6.30 9.61
N ILE A 269 21.57 5.78 10.61
CA ILE A 269 22.06 5.53 11.96
C ILE A 269 21.87 4.05 12.27
N SER A 270 22.97 3.37 12.60
CA SER A 270 22.94 1.99 13.09
C SER A 270 23.37 1.93 14.55
N GLY A 271 22.65 1.15 15.34
CA GLY A 271 22.93 0.84 16.72
C GLY A 271 24.01 -0.23 16.84
N THR A 272 24.06 -0.80 18.03
CA THR A 272 24.97 -1.84 18.46
C THR A 272 24.15 -3.05 18.90
N GLU A 273 24.81 -4.14 19.29
CA GLU A 273 24.16 -5.35 19.78
C GLU A 273 23.60 -5.21 21.22
N GLY A 274 23.31 -4.00 21.68
CA GLY A 274 22.76 -3.78 23.01
C GLY A 274 22.13 -2.41 23.13
N ASP A 275 21.31 -2.23 24.18
CA ASP A 275 20.39 -1.11 24.33
C ASP A 275 20.93 0.28 23.88
N ASP A 276 20.36 0.79 22.80
CA ASP A 276 20.67 2.06 22.17
C ASP A 276 19.52 3.08 22.30
N ASN A 277 19.90 4.35 22.21
CA ASN A 277 18.96 5.46 22.19
C ASN A 277 19.28 6.37 21.01
N GLN A 278 18.49 6.23 19.95
CA GLN A 278 18.66 6.90 18.67
C GLN A 278 17.56 7.96 18.52
N ILE A 279 17.97 9.22 18.40
CA ILE A 279 17.05 10.36 18.29
C ILE A 279 17.49 11.20 17.10
N THR A 280 16.64 11.29 16.09
CA THR A 280 16.82 12.13 14.92
C THR A 280 15.70 13.17 14.85
N PHE A 281 16.09 14.41 14.62
CA PHE A 281 15.16 15.46 14.25
C PHE A 281 15.44 15.85 12.81
N GLY A 282 14.45 15.63 11.96
CA GLY A 282 14.43 16.14 10.60
C GLY A 282 14.43 17.67 10.57
N ASN A 283 14.63 18.19 9.38
CA ASN A 283 14.78 19.60 9.11
C ASN A 283 13.80 20.02 8.00
N PRO A 284 13.66 21.33 7.70
CA PRO A 284 12.63 21.80 6.77
C PRO A 284 12.92 21.53 5.27
N VAL A 285 13.71 20.51 4.95
CA VAL A 285 13.96 20.01 3.59
C VAL A 285 13.60 18.54 3.58
N ARG A 286 13.45 17.93 2.39
CA ARG A 286 13.19 16.49 2.30
C ARG A 286 14.28 15.67 2.97
N ASP A 287 13.86 14.77 3.85
CA ASP A 287 14.71 13.98 4.69
C ASP A 287 14.61 12.50 4.35
N PHE A 288 15.77 11.86 4.23
CA PHE A 288 15.90 10.41 4.13
C PHE A 288 16.58 9.90 5.39
N ILE A 289 15.78 9.42 6.34
CA ILE A 289 16.23 9.04 7.69
C ILE A 289 15.96 7.56 7.93
N LEU A 290 17.00 6.83 8.32
CA LEU A 290 16.94 5.41 8.66
C LEU A 290 17.61 5.18 10.01
N GLN A 291 16.91 4.50 10.90
CA GLN A 291 17.42 4.07 12.19
C GLN A 291 17.31 2.55 12.30
N TYR A 292 18.44 1.89 12.55
CA TYR A 292 18.54 0.46 12.78
C TYR A 292 19.01 0.22 14.21
N GLY A 293 18.27 -0.55 15.00
CA GLY A 293 18.60 -0.86 16.40
C GLY A 293 19.65 -1.96 16.50
N GLN A 294 19.45 -3.03 15.72
CA GLN A 294 20.23 -4.27 15.67
C GLN A 294 19.82 -5.25 16.75
N GLY A 295 20.27 -5.07 17.99
CA GLY A 295 19.84 -5.93 19.10
C GLY A 295 19.93 -5.19 20.42
N GLY A 296 19.30 -5.70 21.47
CA GLY A 296 19.07 -4.98 22.70
C GLY A 296 17.67 -4.38 22.76
N ASN A 297 17.33 -3.74 23.88
CA ASN A 297 16.03 -3.06 24.00
C ASN A 297 16.23 -1.59 23.65
N ASP A 298 15.95 -1.24 22.41
CA ASP A 298 16.29 0.04 21.83
C ASP A 298 15.16 1.05 21.98
N THR A 299 15.55 2.33 21.97
CA THR A 299 14.61 3.44 21.87
C THR A 299 14.98 4.26 20.65
N GLN A 300 14.07 4.30 19.69
CA GLN A 300 14.25 5.00 18.43
C GLN A 300 13.20 6.10 18.28
N TYR A 301 13.65 7.27 17.82
CA TYR A 301 12.79 8.42 17.59
C TYR A 301 13.19 9.21 16.36
N ILE A 302 12.23 9.46 15.47
CA ILE A 302 12.40 10.30 14.27
C ILE A 302 11.28 11.35 14.22
N THR A 303 11.62 12.57 13.79
CA THR A 303 10.65 13.53 13.26
C THR A 303 11.01 13.90 11.83
N GLY A 304 10.05 13.99 10.90
CA GLY A 304 10.30 14.46 9.52
C GLY A 304 10.41 15.98 9.42
N SER A 305 9.44 16.70 9.98
CA SER A 305 9.31 18.18 9.96
C SER A 305 8.46 18.70 8.79
N ASP A 306 9.08 19.22 7.72
CA ASP A 306 8.38 19.79 6.57
C ASP A 306 8.90 19.12 5.29
N ASN A 307 8.06 19.08 4.24
CA ASN A 307 8.26 18.42 2.94
C ASN A 307 8.12 16.89 3.01
N ASP A 308 8.12 16.27 1.83
CA ASP A 308 7.91 14.83 1.67
C ASP A 308 9.16 14.05 2.11
N ASP A 309 9.07 13.39 3.26
CA ASP A 309 10.18 12.69 3.91
C ASP A 309 10.07 11.17 3.78
N TRP A 310 11.21 10.50 3.85
CA TRP A 310 11.32 9.05 4.02
C TRP A 310 11.88 8.72 5.40
N LEU A 311 11.08 8.05 6.23
CA LEU A 311 11.40 7.78 7.63
C LEU A 311 11.29 6.27 7.92
N GLU A 312 12.43 5.62 8.18
CA GLU A 312 12.51 4.18 8.45
C GLU A 312 13.08 3.88 9.84
N GLN A 313 12.43 2.96 10.55
CA GLN A 313 12.91 2.36 11.79
C GLN A 313 12.84 0.84 11.70
N ASP A 314 13.90 0.20 12.18
CA ASP A 314 14.02 -1.23 12.36
C ASP A 314 14.58 -1.46 13.78
N GLY A 315 13.79 -2.12 14.62
CA GLY A 315 14.14 -2.45 16.01
C GLY A 315 15.25 -3.50 16.05
N GLY A 316 15.04 -4.61 15.37
CA GLY A 316 15.99 -5.72 15.30
C GLY A 316 15.60 -6.84 16.27
N ASP A 317 16.51 -7.25 17.14
CA ASP A 317 16.24 -8.26 18.17
C ASP A 317 15.87 -7.63 19.51
N GLU A 318 15.10 -8.36 20.33
CA GLU A 318 14.61 -7.97 21.67
C GLU A 318 13.40 -7.01 21.68
N ASN A 319 13.22 -6.15 22.70
CA ASN A 319 11.96 -5.39 22.84
C ASN A 319 12.23 -3.91 22.66
N ASP A 320 11.73 -3.38 21.56
CA ASP A 320 12.04 -2.04 21.09
C ASP A 320 10.88 -1.08 21.29
N ASN A 321 11.25 0.19 21.43
CA ASN A 321 10.30 1.28 21.53
C ASN A 321 10.60 2.30 20.43
N MET A 322 9.79 2.25 19.38
CA MET A 322 9.98 3.01 18.16
C MET A 322 8.88 4.04 17.99
N SER A 323 9.29 5.26 17.67
CA SER A 323 8.32 6.32 17.39
C SER A 323 8.75 7.24 16.26
N ILE A 324 7.79 7.53 15.37
CA ILE A 324 7.95 8.47 14.27
C ILE A 324 6.84 9.53 14.36
N THR A 325 7.20 10.79 14.10
CA THR A 325 6.25 11.87 13.83
C THR A 325 6.57 12.47 12.48
N SER A 326 5.70 12.31 11.48
CA SER A 326 6.00 12.65 10.08
C SER A 326 6.14 14.17 9.89
N GLY A 327 5.06 14.92 10.05
CA GLY A 327 5.09 16.39 10.06
C GLY A 327 4.17 17.01 9.02
N TYR A 328 4.73 17.78 8.08
CA TYR A 328 4.02 18.31 6.91
C TYR A 328 4.66 17.75 5.65
N GLY A 329 3.87 17.27 4.71
CA GLY A 329 4.38 16.65 3.50
C GLY A 329 3.62 15.38 3.21
N ASN A 330 3.86 14.78 2.06
CA ASN A 330 3.40 13.43 1.76
C ASN A 330 4.52 12.48 2.17
N ASP A 331 4.51 12.03 3.42
CA ASP A 331 5.63 11.29 4.00
C ASP A 331 5.49 9.78 3.75
N VAL A 332 6.62 9.09 3.62
CA VAL A 332 6.71 7.63 3.57
C VAL A 332 7.36 7.12 4.84
N ILE A 333 6.64 6.29 5.58
CA ILE A 333 7.06 5.76 6.86
C ILE A 333 7.05 4.23 6.84
N HIS A 334 8.15 3.63 7.30
CA HIS A 334 8.24 2.19 7.56
C HIS A 334 8.78 1.95 8.97
N GLN A 335 8.06 1.16 9.77
CA GLN A 335 8.53 0.65 11.06
C GLN A 335 8.46 -0.87 11.08
N ASP A 336 9.58 -1.53 11.38
CA ASP A 336 9.67 -2.97 11.63
C ASP A 336 10.17 -3.22 13.05
N GLY A 337 9.40 -3.97 13.84
CA GLY A 337 9.77 -4.40 15.19
C GLY A 337 10.87 -5.46 15.20
N GLY A 338 10.84 -6.36 14.21
CA GLY A 338 11.73 -7.51 14.21
C GLY A 338 11.31 -8.56 15.23
N ASN A 339 12.21 -8.93 16.14
CA ASN A 339 12.02 -10.03 17.09
C ASN A 339 11.89 -9.56 18.54
N GLY A 340 10.67 -9.37 19.01
CA GLY A 340 10.33 -9.43 20.42
C GLY A 340 8.99 -8.78 20.65
N ASN A 341 8.79 -8.19 21.82
CA ASN A 341 7.52 -7.53 22.13
C ASN A 341 7.70 -6.03 21.98
N ASP A 342 7.41 -5.53 20.80
CA ASP A 342 7.77 -4.19 20.37
C ASP A 342 6.62 -3.20 20.55
N ASN A 343 6.97 -1.93 20.71
CA ASN A 343 6.03 -0.83 20.76
C ASN A 343 6.29 0.12 19.60
N LEU A 344 5.41 0.07 18.60
CA LEU A 344 5.49 0.83 17.35
C LEU A 344 4.45 1.94 17.37
N ILE A 345 4.89 3.20 17.36
CA ILE A 345 3.99 4.36 17.40
C ILE A 345 4.31 5.34 16.28
N VAL A 346 3.37 5.54 15.36
CA VAL A 346 3.47 6.60 14.36
C VAL A 346 2.36 7.62 14.51
N ASP A 347 2.78 8.89 14.48
CA ASP A 347 1.93 10.06 14.39
C ASP A 347 2.15 10.68 13.02
N LEU A 348 1.24 10.39 12.12
CA LEU A 348 1.17 11.01 10.82
C LEU A 348 0.64 12.45 10.95
N GLY A 349 0.91 13.21 9.90
CA GLY A 349 1.01 14.66 9.92
C GLY A 349 -0.10 15.31 9.11
N VAL A 350 0.28 16.30 8.31
CA VAL A 350 -0.57 16.90 7.30
C VAL A 350 0.02 16.57 5.94
N GLY A 351 -0.80 15.99 5.09
CA GLY A 351 -0.44 15.58 3.74
C GLY A 351 -0.80 14.12 3.51
N LEU A 352 -0.52 13.61 2.33
CA LEU A 352 -0.92 12.27 1.95
C LEU A 352 0.13 11.25 2.42
N ASP A 353 0.04 10.85 3.68
CA ASP A 353 1.07 10.01 4.29
C ASP A 353 0.87 8.51 3.98
N TRP A 354 1.99 7.79 3.93
CA TRP A 354 2.05 6.34 3.84
C TRP A 354 2.72 5.77 5.07
N LEU A 355 2.07 4.79 5.70
CA LEU A 355 2.63 4.08 6.83
C LEU A 355 2.53 2.56 6.65
N THR A 356 3.67 1.89 6.76
CA THR A 356 3.73 0.45 7.01
C THR A 356 4.30 0.21 8.42
N GLN A 357 3.58 -0.56 9.24
CA GLN A 357 4.07 -1.05 10.54
C GLN A 357 4.01 -2.57 10.57
N ILE A 358 5.13 -3.20 10.91
CA ILE A 358 5.27 -4.64 11.06
C ILE A 358 5.74 -4.90 12.49
N GLY A 359 4.93 -5.58 13.30
CA GLY A 359 5.31 -5.99 14.66
C GLY A 359 6.42 -7.03 14.61
N GLY A 360 6.18 -8.12 13.89
CA GLY A 360 7.17 -9.16 13.65
C GLY A 360 6.93 -10.37 14.54
N SER A 361 7.90 -10.77 15.35
CA SER A 361 7.79 -11.93 16.23
C SER A 361 7.70 -11.55 17.71
N GLY A 362 6.51 -11.62 18.29
CA GLY A 362 6.26 -11.48 19.72
C GLY A 362 4.88 -10.89 19.97
N ASP A 363 4.60 -10.45 21.19
CA ASP A 363 3.32 -9.81 21.50
C ASP A 363 3.48 -8.28 21.38
N ASP A 364 3.11 -7.71 20.23
CA ASP A 364 3.41 -6.31 19.87
C ASP A 364 2.29 -5.32 20.21
N ASP A 365 2.65 -4.06 20.46
CA ASP A 365 1.70 -2.93 20.55
C ASP A 365 1.95 -1.97 19.39
N ILE A 366 1.01 -1.93 18.45
CA ILE A 366 1.13 -1.19 17.20
C ILE A 366 0.06 -0.09 17.16
N VAL A 367 0.49 1.16 17.02
CA VAL A 367 -0.37 2.34 17.04
C VAL A 367 -0.06 3.24 15.85
N ALA A 368 -1.11 3.60 15.11
CA ALA A 368 -1.06 4.62 14.07
C ALA A 368 -2.13 5.69 14.28
N ARG A 369 -1.76 6.94 13.99
CA ARG A 369 -2.67 8.11 13.95
C ARG A 369 -2.46 8.81 12.61
N GLY A 370 -3.47 8.82 11.73
CA GLY A 370 -3.39 9.30 10.34
C GLY A 370 -3.18 10.82 10.19
N GLY A 371 -3.83 11.63 11.02
CA GLY A 371 -3.64 13.08 10.93
C GLY A 371 -4.67 13.73 10.00
N ASP A 372 -4.22 14.56 9.05
CA ASP A 372 -5.07 15.27 8.08
C ASP A 372 -4.70 14.86 6.64
N ASP A 373 -5.69 14.89 5.73
CA ASP A 373 -5.64 14.45 4.31
C ASP A 373 -5.77 12.93 4.14
N ASN A 374 -5.70 12.41 2.90
CA ASN A 374 -6.04 11.00 2.59
C ASN A 374 -4.84 10.05 2.79
N ASP A 375 -4.76 9.43 3.96
CA ASP A 375 -3.64 8.59 4.34
C ASP A 375 -3.81 7.14 3.88
N HIS A 376 -2.68 6.44 3.80
CA HIS A 376 -2.67 4.99 3.67
C HIS A 376 -1.88 4.36 4.82
N ILE A 377 -2.52 3.42 5.50
CA ILE A 377 -1.92 2.72 6.64
C ILE A 377 -2.04 1.21 6.45
N ASP A 378 -0.91 0.52 6.53
CA ASP A 378 -0.81 -0.94 6.61
C ASP A 378 -0.19 -1.34 7.95
N GLN A 379 -0.89 -2.20 8.69
CA GLN A 379 -0.40 -2.80 9.92
C GLN A 379 -0.41 -4.32 9.81
N SER A 380 0.71 -4.94 10.20
CA SER A 380 0.81 -6.39 10.40
C SER A 380 1.28 -6.66 11.82
N GLY A 381 0.49 -7.43 12.59
CA GLY A 381 0.92 -7.95 13.90
C GLY A 381 2.11 -8.90 13.75
N GLY A 382 1.98 -9.88 12.85
CA GLY A 382 3.01 -10.89 12.63
C GLY A 382 2.68 -12.16 13.41
N SER A 383 3.55 -12.58 14.33
CA SER A 383 3.31 -13.78 15.14
C SER A 383 3.34 -13.46 16.63
N GLY A 384 2.32 -13.91 17.35
CA GLY A 384 2.13 -13.58 18.77
C GLY A 384 0.75 -12.97 18.97
N ASN A 385 0.45 -12.47 20.17
CA ASN A 385 -0.87 -11.91 20.47
C ASN A 385 -0.79 -10.39 20.48
N ASP A 386 -1.07 -9.82 19.32
CA ASP A 386 -0.77 -8.43 19.05
C ASP A 386 -1.92 -7.52 19.45
N THR A 387 -1.57 -6.28 19.77
CA THR A 387 -2.54 -5.23 20.06
C THR A 387 -2.37 -4.08 19.08
N MET A 388 -3.32 -3.97 18.15
CA MET A 388 -3.29 -2.96 17.10
C MET A 388 -4.36 -1.89 17.32
N ARG A 389 -3.98 -0.61 17.14
CA ARG A 389 -4.87 0.54 17.32
C ARG A 389 -4.67 1.57 16.22
N VAL A 390 -5.78 1.96 15.60
CA VAL A 390 -5.78 2.98 14.55
C VAL A 390 -6.86 4.02 14.80
N ASP A 391 -6.48 5.27 14.58
CA ASP A 391 -7.35 6.44 14.36
C ASP A 391 -6.89 7.10 13.06
N LEU A 392 -7.71 7.08 12.02
CA LEU A 392 -7.29 7.52 10.68
C LEU A 392 -7.28 9.05 10.52
N GLY A 393 -7.86 9.80 11.45
CA GLY A 393 -7.86 11.26 11.32
C GLY A 393 -8.82 11.79 10.24
N ALA A 394 -8.49 12.94 9.66
CA ALA A 394 -9.37 13.64 8.75
C ALA A 394 -8.98 13.39 7.30
N GLY A 395 -9.80 12.72 6.53
CA GLY A 395 -9.40 12.33 5.18
C GLY A 395 -10.35 11.29 4.63
N ASP A 396 -10.16 10.92 3.37
CA ASP A 396 -10.80 9.76 2.79
C ASP A 396 -9.73 8.63 2.72
N ASP A 397 -9.49 7.98 3.86
CA ASP A 397 -8.28 7.17 4.09
C ASP A 397 -8.39 5.71 3.66
N PHE A 398 -7.23 5.06 3.51
CA PHE A 398 -7.09 3.61 3.30
C PHE A 398 -6.41 2.96 4.50
N LEU A 399 -6.99 1.85 4.98
CA LEU A 399 -6.41 1.07 6.07
C LEU A 399 -6.48 -0.41 5.75
N ARG A 400 -5.34 -1.11 5.88
CA ARG A 400 -5.34 -2.56 6.05
C ARG A 400 -4.66 -2.96 7.35
N ILE A 401 -5.31 -3.89 8.03
CA ILE A 401 -4.79 -4.54 9.24
C ILE A 401 -4.81 -6.04 8.99
N ASP A 402 -3.66 -6.67 9.20
CA ASP A 402 -3.53 -8.12 9.35
C ASP A 402 -3.05 -8.44 10.76
N GLY A 403 -3.88 -9.13 11.54
CA GLY A 403 -3.49 -9.60 12.87
C GLY A 403 -2.36 -10.61 12.84
N GLY A 404 -2.24 -11.38 11.76
CA GLY A 404 -1.27 -12.46 11.70
C GLY A 404 -1.66 -13.62 12.61
N ALA A 405 -0.67 -14.32 13.16
CA ALA A 405 -0.88 -15.56 13.89
C ALA A 405 -0.90 -15.33 15.41
N GLY A 406 -2.07 -15.47 16.04
CA GLY A 406 -2.18 -15.50 17.49
C GLY A 406 -3.57 -15.24 18.03
N ASN A 407 -3.73 -14.34 19.00
CA ASN A 407 -5.06 -13.96 19.47
C ASN A 407 -5.10 -12.45 19.59
N ASP A 408 -5.39 -11.81 18.48
CA ASP A 408 -5.07 -10.41 18.28
C ASP A 408 -6.23 -9.53 18.74
N THR A 409 -5.87 -8.36 19.27
CA THR A 409 -6.81 -7.37 19.75
C THR A 409 -6.69 -6.10 18.91
N ILE A 410 -7.67 -5.91 18.03
CA ILE A 410 -7.71 -4.79 17.10
C ILE A 410 -8.73 -3.76 17.56
N THR A 411 -8.34 -2.50 17.59
CA THR A 411 -9.23 -1.36 17.85
C THR A 411 -9.18 -0.36 16.71
N TYR A 412 -10.30 -0.17 16.04
CA TYR A 412 -10.47 0.86 15.01
C TYR A 412 -11.39 1.96 15.53
N SER A 413 -10.90 3.20 15.51
CA SER A 413 -11.66 4.38 15.92
C SER A 413 -12.00 5.23 14.71
N PHE A 414 -13.29 5.54 14.59
CA PHE A 414 -13.79 6.36 13.50
C PHE A 414 -13.41 7.82 13.66
N SER A 415 -13.02 8.41 12.55
CA SER A 415 -12.62 9.80 12.39
C SER A 415 -13.36 10.42 11.19
N SER A 416 -13.15 11.71 10.92
CA SER A 416 -13.94 12.38 9.88
C SER A 416 -13.46 12.00 8.50
N GLY A 417 -14.35 11.44 7.69
CA GLY A 417 -13.89 10.89 6.43
C GLY A 417 -14.90 9.93 5.85
N GLN A 418 -14.67 9.55 4.61
CA GLN A 418 -15.14 8.28 4.09
C GLN A 418 -13.90 7.44 3.89
N ASP A 419 -13.67 6.45 4.75
CA ASP A 419 -12.46 5.62 4.69
C ASP A 419 -12.78 4.25 4.10
N THR A 420 -11.79 3.58 3.53
CA THR A 420 -11.88 2.20 3.05
C THR A 420 -10.96 1.35 3.90
N VAL A 421 -11.54 0.41 4.64
CA VAL A 421 -10.81 -0.28 5.69
C VAL A 421 -10.96 -1.79 5.52
N VAL A 422 -9.85 -2.53 5.48
CA VAL A 422 -9.81 -3.99 5.48
C VAL A 422 -9.17 -4.46 6.79
N ILE A 423 -9.88 -5.27 7.57
CA ILE A 423 -9.35 -5.83 8.82
C ILE A 423 -9.46 -7.35 8.78
N GLY A 424 -8.30 -8.01 8.79
CA GLY A 424 -8.14 -9.44 9.01
C GLY A 424 -7.62 -9.70 10.42
N GLY A 425 -8.18 -10.70 11.11
CA GLY A 425 -7.58 -11.18 12.36
C GLY A 425 -6.49 -12.24 12.14
N GLY A 426 -6.47 -12.90 10.97
CA GLY A 426 -5.52 -13.96 10.69
C GLY A 426 -5.81 -15.26 11.45
N PRO A 427 -4.82 -16.19 11.54
CA PRO A 427 -4.99 -17.43 12.28
C PRO A 427 -5.06 -17.26 13.79
N GLY A 428 -6.26 -17.35 14.35
CA GLY A 428 -6.41 -17.66 15.77
C GLY A 428 -7.76 -17.32 16.37
N ARG A 429 -7.79 -16.52 17.44
CA ARG A 429 -9.05 -16.06 18.04
C ARG A 429 -9.01 -14.57 18.30
N ASP A 430 -9.48 -13.86 17.30
CA ASP A 430 -9.17 -12.47 17.13
C ASP A 430 -10.39 -11.61 17.42
N ARG A 431 -10.12 -10.40 17.89
CA ARG A 431 -11.13 -9.48 18.38
C ARG A 431 -10.97 -8.11 17.76
N LEU A 432 -12.03 -7.67 17.09
CA LEU A 432 -12.19 -6.31 16.63
C LEU A 432 -13.17 -5.52 17.52
N THR A 433 -12.72 -4.37 18.01
CA THR A 433 -13.57 -3.34 18.60
C THR A 433 -13.61 -2.11 17.70
N ILE A 434 -14.81 -1.72 17.28
CA ILE A 434 -15.05 -0.53 16.45
C ILE A 434 -15.67 0.56 17.33
N ASN A 435 -14.98 1.68 17.45
CA ASN A 435 -15.48 2.88 18.12
C ASN A 435 -16.11 3.81 17.07
N GLN A 436 -17.42 3.65 16.82
CA GLN A 436 -18.12 4.32 15.71
C GLN A 436 -18.23 5.84 15.87
N GLY A 437 -18.32 6.34 17.11
CA GLY A 437 -18.78 7.71 17.34
C GLY A 437 -20.22 7.93 16.86
N ASP A 438 -20.45 8.99 16.07
CA ASP A 438 -21.74 9.37 15.46
C ASP A 438 -21.73 9.32 13.92
N LEU A 439 -20.72 8.68 13.32
CA LEU A 439 -20.50 8.68 11.87
C LEU A 439 -21.24 7.55 11.15
N SER A 440 -21.46 7.74 9.85
CA SER A 440 -22.11 6.75 8.99
C SER A 440 -21.08 5.75 8.47
N PHE A 441 -21.46 4.48 8.37
CA PHE A 441 -20.57 3.45 7.86
C PHE A 441 -21.31 2.19 7.44
N THR A 442 -20.63 1.37 6.65
CA THR A 442 -21.08 0.02 6.29
C THR A 442 -19.99 -0.99 6.65
N LEU A 443 -20.34 -1.97 7.48
CA LEU A 443 -19.51 -3.13 7.81
C LEU A 443 -19.96 -4.32 6.97
N VAL A 444 -19.03 -4.88 6.19
CA VAL A 444 -19.25 -6.02 5.31
C VAL A 444 -18.24 -7.13 5.58
N GLU A 445 -18.60 -8.36 5.27
CA GLU A 445 -17.59 -9.40 5.10
C GLU A 445 -16.87 -9.24 3.76
N GLU A 446 -15.71 -9.87 3.61
CA GLU A 446 -15.00 -10.03 2.33
C GLU A 446 -15.90 -10.57 1.20
N SER A 447 -16.93 -11.36 1.51
CA SER A 447 -17.91 -11.83 0.51
C SER A 447 -18.85 -10.74 -0.04
N GLY A 448 -18.75 -9.50 0.46
CA GLY A 448 -19.67 -8.40 0.20
C GLY A 448 -20.96 -8.46 1.04
N ARG A 449 -21.12 -9.45 1.94
CA ARG A 449 -22.31 -9.54 2.80
C ARG A 449 -22.26 -8.47 3.89
N VAL A 450 -23.22 -7.55 3.85
CA VAL A 450 -23.40 -6.53 4.90
C VAL A 450 -23.71 -7.20 6.25
N LEU A 451 -22.92 -6.87 7.27
CA LEU A 451 -23.09 -7.29 8.67
C LEU A 451 -23.87 -6.24 9.47
N PHE A 452 -23.51 -4.97 9.32
CA PHE A 452 -24.08 -3.86 10.06
C PHE A 452 -23.89 -2.55 9.29
N SER A 453 -24.82 -1.61 9.40
CA SER A 453 -24.68 -0.29 8.81
C SER A 453 -25.38 0.78 9.63
N VAL A 454 -24.86 2.00 9.56
CA VAL A 454 -25.46 3.20 10.16
C VAL A 454 -25.43 4.32 9.14
N GLY A 455 -26.57 5.00 8.95
CA GLY A 455 -26.67 6.11 8.00
C GLY A 455 -26.68 5.67 6.53
N SER A 456 -26.29 6.58 5.65
CA SER A 456 -26.12 6.34 4.21
C SER A 456 -24.81 6.96 3.76
N GLY A 457 -23.91 6.16 3.17
CA GLY A 457 -22.53 6.57 2.87
C GLY A 457 -21.60 6.49 4.09
N GLY A 458 -20.42 7.10 4.01
CA GLY A 458 -19.39 7.05 5.04
C GLY A 458 -18.40 5.88 4.84
N THR A 459 -17.60 5.61 5.87
CA THR A 459 -16.56 4.58 5.86
C THR A 459 -17.10 3.19 5.47
N TYR A 460 -16.33 2.47 4.68
CA TYR A 460 -16.62 1.12 4.22
C TYR A 460 -15.62 0.14 4.83
N LEU A 461 -16.07 -0.65 5.81
CA LEU A 461 -15.25 -1.63 6.53
C LEU A 461 -15.49 -3.04 5.98
N ILE A 462 -14.43 -3.67 5.51
CA ILE A 462 -14.37 -5.06 5.09
C ILE A 462 -13.68 -5.86 6.20
N VAL A 463 -14.32 -6.92 6.67
CA VAL A 463 -13.75 -7.80 7.70
C VAL A 463 -13.61 -9.24 7.20
N LYS A 464 -12.49 -9.86 7.57
CA LYS A 464 -12.21 -11.29 7.38
C LYS A 464 -11.59 -11.87 8.65
N GLU A 465 -11.71 -13.19 8.81
CA GLU A 465 -10.95 -13.93 9.83
C GLU A 465 -11.02 -13.33 11.24
N LEU A 466 -12.24 -13.01 11.69
CA LEU A 466 -12.50 -12.43 13.02
C LEU A 466 -13.57 -13.21 13.76
N GLU A 467 -13.25 -13.68 14.95
CA GLU A 467 -14.17 -14.43 15.82
C GLU A 467 -15.11 -13.49 16.57
N HIS A 468 -14.61 -12.34 17.01
CA HIS A 468 -15.34 -11.42 17.86
C HIS A 468 -15.32 -10.01 17.31
N ILE A 469 -16.50 -9.50 16.92
CA ILE A 469 -16.65 -8.09 16.53
C ILE A 469 -17.58 -7.39 17.51
N THR A 470 -17.17 -6.23 18.01
CA THR A 470 -18.00 -5.36 18.86
C THR A 470 -18.01 -3.94 18.28
N VAL A 471 -19.19 -3.41 18.00
CA VAL A 471 -19.36 -1.99 17.61
C VAL A 471 -19.93 -1.22 18.78
N LEU A 472 -19.27 -0.13 19.15
CA LEU A 472 -19.65 0.77 20.23
C LEU A 472 -20.13 2.11 19.67
N ASP A 473 -21.14 2.73 20.30
CA ASP A 473 -21.48 4.13 20.05
C ASP A 473 -20.55 5.10 20.81
N TYR A 474 -20.69 6.40 20.58
CA TYR A 474 -19.91 7.46 21.25
C TYR A 474 -19.99 7.47 22.79
N ARG A 475 -20.90 6.70 23.41
CA ARG A 475 -21.00 6.54 24.88
C ARG A 475 -20.42 5.21 25.37
N GLY A 476 -19.78 4.43 24.49
CA GLY A 476 -19.24 3.11 24.78
C GLY A 476 -20.32 2.03 24.90
N LYS A 477 -21.54 2.26 24.43
CA LYS A 477 -22.60 1.25 24.47
C LYS A 477 -22.55 0.38 23.23
N VAL A 478 -22.68 -0.94 23.43
CA VAL A 478 -22.73 -1.92 22.33
C VAL A 478 -23.94 -1.68 21.42
N ARG A 479 -23.66 -1.48 20.14
CA ARG A 479 -24.62 -1.31 19.03
C ARG A 479 -24.77 -2.59 18.22
N TYR A 480 -23.68 -3.33 18.06
CA TYR A 480 -23.63 -4.59 17.33
C TYR A 480 -22.58 -5.49 17.96
N THR A 481 -22.85 -6.80 17.94
CA THR A 481 -21.86 -7.82 18.29
C THR A 481 -22.01 -9.00 17.36
N LEU A 482 -20.87 -9.58 17.00
CA LEU A 482 -20.77 -10.83 16.28
C LEU A 482 -19.84 -11.74 17.08
N ASN A 483 -20.25 -12.99 17.25
CA ASN A 483 -19.43 -14.02 17.87
C ASN A 483 -19.50 -15.26 16.99
N ARG A 484 -18.36 -15.72 16.51
CA ARG A 484 -18.19 -16.95 15.72
C ARG A 484 -17.40 -17.96 16.54
N ALA A 485 -17.48 -19.22 16.13
CA ALA A 485 -16.49 -20.19 16.57
C ALA A 485 -15.18 -19.88 15.82
N ALA A 486 -14.04 -20.13 16.47
CA ALA A 486 -12.73 -19.98 15.85
C ALA A 486 -12.70 -20.66 14.48
N THR A 487 -12.25 -19.94 13.46
CA THR A 487 -11.98 -20.55 12.16
C THR A 487 -10.86 -21.57 12.34
N VAL A 488 -11.18 -22.85 12.17
CA VAL A 488 -10.15 -23.88 12.03
C VAL A 488 -9.52 -23.66 10.66
N PRO A 489 -8.20 -23.43 10.54
CA PRO A 489 -7.57 -23.21 9.26
C PRO A 489 -7.90 -24.40 8.33
N ILE A 490 -8.30 -24.09 7.10
CA ILE A 490 -8.38 -25.11 6.06
C ILE A 490 -6.93 -25.54 5.83
N LEU A 491 -6.54 -26.69 6.39
CA LEU A 491 -5.30 -27.35 6.01
C LEU A 491 -5.28 -27.44 4.49
N ALA A 492 -4.30 -26.78 3.85
CA ALA A 492 -3.91 -27.07 2.49
C ALA A 492 -3.86 -28.60 2.31
N PRO A 493 -4.34 -29.16 1.19
CA PRO A 493 -4.36 -30.59 1.01
C PRO A 493 -2.95 -31.15 1.18
N MET A 494 -2.77 -31.82 2.31
CA MET A 494 -1.57 -32.53 2.71
C MET A 494 -1.07 -33.35 1.53
N LEU A 495 0.09 -32.94 0.96
CA LEU A 495 0.87 -33.73 0.02
C LEU A 495 1.06 -35.13 0.60
N LEU A 496 0.26 -36.09 0.14
CA LEU A 496 0.60 -37.49 0.29
C LEU A 496 1.82 -37.75 -0.59
N ARG A 497 2.98 -37.81 0.06
CA ARG A 497 4.16 -38.45 -0.50
C ARG A 497 3.84 -39.90 -0.82
N ASP A 498 4.10 -40.27 -2.08
CA ASP A 498 4.68 -41.57 -2.46
C ASP A 498 5.81 -41.30 -3.46
#